data_AF-A0A8X6HJS0-F1
#
_entry.id   AF-A0A8X6HJS0-F1
#
_cell.length_a   1.000
_cell.length_b   1.000
_cell.length_c   1.000
_cell.angle_alpha   90.00
_cell.angle_beta   90.00
_cell.angle_gamma   90.00
#
_symmetry.space_group_name_H-M   'P 1'
#
loop_
_entity.id
_entity.type
_entity.pdbx_description
1 polymer ?
#
loop_
_entity_poly.entity_id
_entity_poly.type
_entity_poly.pdbx_seq_one_letter_code
_entity_poly.pdbx_strand_id
1 'polypeptide(L)'
;MDGDFTSEDIINLLNEYGDIARNMRSLDENFSQPIFLTIVFTMAGLFGSGYRIAFHDDESKNHFFSLIIPLCFYLSVQLLIMLSASNTNELENKVKCFILCLPCSNSSKDPKKIFKFKKYLNHDNCLTLWKVYVVDRSLVITSIGTLLTYGILIGTLGKNC
;
A
#
# COMPACT_ATOMS: atom_id res chain seq x y z
N MET A 1 11.70 -36.27 -8.28
CA MET A 1 12.84 -35.34 -8.40
C MET A 1 12.74 -34.40 -7.21
N ASP A 2 13.19 -34.88 -6.06
CA ASP A 2 13.29 -34.07 -4.85
C ASP A 2 14.57 -33.24 -4.96
N GLY A 3 14.40 -31.95 -5.23
CA GLY A 3 15.49 -30.99 -5.12
C GLY A 3 15.75 -30.76 -3.63
N ASP A 4 16.75 -31.46 -3.09
CA ASP A 4 17.21 -31.28 -1.73
C ASP A 4 17.73 -29.83 -1.59
N PHE A 5 16.92 -28.98 -0.96
CA PHE A 5 17.26 -27.58 -0.70
C PHE A 5 18.45 -27.57 0.27
N THR A 6 19.61 -27.12 -0.19
CA THR A 6 20.81 -27.21 0.66
C THR A 6 20.68 -26.27 1.85
N SER A 7 21.32 -26.61 2.97
CA SER A 7 21.35 -25.73 4.15
C SER A 7 21.92 -24.33 3.84
N GLU A 8 22.72 -24.21 2.77
CA GLU A 8 23.29 -22.96 2.28
C GLU A 8 22.22 -22.09 1.59
N ASP A 9 21.38 -22.69 0.74
CA ASP A 9 20.28 -22.01 0.03
C ASP A 9 19.27 -21.41 1.01
N ILE A 10 18.98 -22.15 2.08
CA ILE A 10 18.11 -21.70 3.17
C ILE A 10 18.71 -20.48 3.87
N ILE A 11 20.01 -20.50 4.18
CA ILE A 11 20.68 -19.38 4.85
C ILE A 11 20.70 -18.13 3.96
N ASN A 12 20.93 -18.30 2.65
CA ASN A 12 20.91 -17.20 1.69
C ASN A 12 19.52 -16.57 1.58
N LEU A 13 18.48 -17.40 1.49
CA LEU A 13 17.08 -16.94 1.46
C LEU A 13 16.69 -16.18 2.74
N LEU A 14 17.14 -16.64 3.90
CA LEU A 14 16.89 -15.96 5.19
C LEU A 14 17.61 -14.61 5.28
N ASN A 15 18.83 -14.51 4.77
CA ASN A 15 19.58 -13.24 4.75
C ASN A 15 18.88 -12.22 3.82
N GLU A 16 18.48 -12.67 2.62
CA GLU A 16 17.77 -11.84 1.66
C GLU A 16 16.44 -11.31 2.24
N TYR A 17 15.66 -12.17 2.89
CA TYR A 17 14.45 -11.73 3.59
C TYR A 17 14.76 -10.70 4.69
N GLY A 18 15.83 -10.89 5.46
CA GLY A 18 16.26 -9.94 6.48
C GLY A 18 16.57 -8.55 5.91
N ASP A 19 17.22 -8.50 4.74
CA ASP A 19 17.51 -7.26 4.03
C ASP A 19 16.24 -6.60 3.49
N ILE A 20 15.33 -7.37 2.89
CA ILE A 20 14.02 -6.88 2.42
C ILE A 20 13.22 -6.30 3.60
N ALA A 21 13.10 -7.04 4.71
CA ALA A 21 12.38 -6.59 5.90
C ALA A 21 12.95 -5.29 6.48
N ARG A 22 14.29 -5.16 6.50
CA ARG A 22 14.96 -3.92 6.93
C ARG A 22 14.65 -2.75 6.00
N ASN A 23 14.67 -2.97 4.68
CA ASN A 23 14.33 -1.96 3.70
C ASN A 23 12.87 -1.53 3.82
N MET A 24 11.94 -2.48 3.99
CA MET A 24 10.52 -2.19 4.20
C MET A 24 10.30 -1.36 5.46
N ARG A 25 10.99 -1.67 6.56
CA ARG A 25 10.92 -0.88 7.79
C ARG A 25 11.44 0.54 7.58
N SER A 26 12.58 0.69 6.92
CA SER A 26 13.13 2.01 6.60
C SER A 26 12.18 2.82 5.71
N LEU A 27 11.52 2.17 4.75
CA LEU A 27 10.50 2.81 3.91
C LEU A 27 9.31 3.26 4.75
N ASP A 28 8.77 2.40 5.62
CA ASP A 28 7.65 2.77 6.50
C ASP A 28 8.04 3.93 7.44
N GLU A 29 9.17 3.83 8.14
CA GLU A 29 9.62 4.87 9.08
C GLU A 29 9.79 6.25 8.43
N ASN A 30 10.29 6.31 7.19
CA ASN A 30 10.56 7.56 6.49
C ASN A 30 9.35 8.08 5.69
N PHE A 31 8.56 7.17 5.10
CA PHE A 31 7.53 7.55 4.14
C PHE A 31 6.09 7.40 4.64
N SER A 32 5.84 6.72 5.76
CA SER A 32 4.49 6.49 6.27
C SER A 32 3.71 7.81 6.49
N GLN A 33 4.37 8.81 7.07
CA GLN A 33 3.81 10.15 7.29
C GLN A 33 3.55 10.94 5.98
N PRO A 34 4.55 11.14 5.09
CA PRO A 34 4.31 11.89 3.86
C PRO A 34 3.35 11.17 2.90
N ILE A 35 3.32 9.83 2.90
CA ILE A 35 2.33 9.06 2.14
C ILE A 35 0.92 9.33 2.67
N PHE A 36 0.73 9.35 4.00
CA PHE A 36 -0.56 9.69 4.60
C PHE A 36 -1.03 11.09 4.17
N LEU A 37 -0.17 12.10 4.28
CA LEU A 37 -0.49 13.45 3.84
C LEU A 37 -0.81 13.50 2.35
N THR A 38 -0.04 12.80 1.52
CA THR A 38 -0.27 12.70 0.07
C THR A 38 -1.66 12.15 -0.22
N ILE A 39 -2.08 11.09 0.44
CA ILE A 39 -3.42 10.51 0.27
C ILE A 39 -4.52 11.50 0.67
N VAL A 40 -4.33 12.23 1.77
CA VAL A 40 -5.30 13.26 2.19
C VAL A 40 -5.39 14.39 1.14
N PHE A 41 -4.25 14.85 0.61
CA PHE A 41 -4.23 15.86 -0.43
C PHE A 41 -4.83 15.38 -1.75
N THR A 42 -4.56 14.14 -2.18
CA THR A 42 -5.16 13.57 -3.39
C THR A 42 -6.66 13.42 -3.24
N MET A 43 -7.15 12.98 -2.07
CA MET A 43 -8.58 12.93 -1.77
C MET A 43 -9.23 14.31 -1.83
N ALA A 44 -8.64 15.31 -1.18
CA ALA A 44 -9.15 16.69 -1.23
C ALA A 44 -9.16 17.23 -2.67
N GLY A 45 -8.12 16.95 -3.46
CA GLY A 45 -8.05 17.30 -4.88
C GLY A 45 -9.12 16.59 -5.72
N LEU A 46 -9.36 15.30 -5.50
CA LEU A 46 -10.41 14.53 -6.16
C LEU A 46 -11.80 15.09 -5.89
N PHE A 47 -12.11 15.39 -4.62
CA PHE A 47 -13.39 15.99 -4.25
C PHE A 47 -13.54 17.40 -4.83
N GLY A 48 -12.50 18.23 -4.75
CA GLY A 48 -12.52 19.58 -5.30
C GLY A 48 -12.71 19.60 -6.82
N SER A 49 -11.98 18.75 -7.55
CA SER A 49 -12.12 18.62 -9.00
C SER A 49 -13.47 18.01 -9.38
N GLY A 50 -13.94 16.99 -8.67
CA GLY A 50 -15.24 16.37 -8.91
C GLY A 50 -16.41 17.34 -8.70
N TYR A 51 -16.35 18.14 -7.63
CA TYR A 51 -17.32 19.21 -7.37
C TYR A 51 -17.32 20.25 -8.49
N ARG A 52 -16.14 20.72 -8.92
CA ARG A 52 -16.03 21.68 -10.03
C ARG A 52 -16.65 21.09 -11.30
N ILE A 53 -16.32 19.86 -11.67
CA ILE A 53 -16.90 19.20 -12.86
C ILE A 53 -18.43 19.10 -12.77
N ALA A 54 -18.97 18.78 -11.59
CA ALA A 54 -20.41 18.58 -11.41
C ALA A 54 -21.24 19.87 -11.49
N PHE A 55 -20.66 21.02 -11.15
CA PHE A 55 -21.38 22.30 -11.03
C PHE A 55 -20.80 23.43 -11.88
N HIS A 56 -20.00 23.11 -12.89
CA HIS A 56 -19.48 24.13 -13.80
C HIS A 56 -20.43 24.32 -14.97
N ASP A 57 -20.98 25.53 -15.11
CA ASP A 57 -21.96 25.91 -16.14
C ASP A 57 -21.35 26.28 -17.51
N ASP A 58 -20.02 26.22 -17.68
CA ASP A 58 -19.34 26.82 -18.85
C ASP A 58 -18.93 25.79 -19.93
N GLU A 59 -19.51 25.92 -21.14
CA GLU A 59 -19.37 25.02 -22.31
C GLU A 59 -18.06 25.19 -23.10
N SER A 60 -16.96 25.51 -22.41
CA SER A 60 -15.64 25.58 -23.03
C SER A 60 -14.94 24.22 -22.97
N LYS A 61 -14.80 23.54 -24.13
CA LYS A 61 -14.10 22.24 -24.22
C LYS A 61 -12.68 22.27 -23.62
N ASN A 62 -11.99 23.40 -23.71
CA ASN A 62 -10.64 23.57 -23.14
C ASN A 62 -10.65 23.59 -21.61
N HIS A 63 -11.72 24.09 -20.98
CA HIS A 63 -11.87 24.05 -19.52
C HIS A 63 -12.20 22.66 -19.00
N PHE A 64 -12.97 21.87 -19.75
CA PHE A 64 -13.28 20.50 -19.37
C PHE A 64 -12.02 19.62 -19.25
N PHE A 65 -11.12 19.69 -20.23
CA PHE A 65 -9.82 18.98 -20.14
C PHE A 65 -8.97 19.45 -18.96
N SER A 66 -8.96 20.76 -18.70
CA SER A 66 -8.24 21.34 -17.55
C SER A 66 -8.77 20.84 -16.20
N LEU A 67 -10.03 20.37 -16.13
CA LEU A 67 -10.64 19.81 -14.92
C LEU A 67 -10.47 18.28 -14.81
N ILE A 68 -10.52 17.56 -15.94
CA ILE A 68 -10.34 16.10 -15.95
C ILE A 68 -8.90 15.67 -15.69
N ILE A 69 -7.92 16.34 -16.29
CA ILE A 69 -6.51 15.97 -16.14
C ILE A 69 -6.08 15.87 -14.66
N PRO A 70 -6.33 16.87 -13.79
CA PRO A 70 -5.98 16.76 -12.37
C PRO A 70 -6.77 15.67 -11.66
N LEU A 71 -8.04 15.44 -12.02
CA LEU A 71 -8.84 14.34 -11.45
C LEU A 71 -8.18 12.98 -11.74
N CYS A 72 -7.84 12.71 -13.00
CA CYS A 72 -7.16 11.48 -13.40
C CYS A 72 -5.79 11.36 -12.72
N PHE A 73 -5.04 12.46 -12.62
CA PHE A 73 -3.74 12.48 -11.96
C PHE A 73 -3.84 12.10 -10.48
N TYR A 74 -4.72 12.76 -9.70
CA TYR A 74 -4.90 12.46 -8.29
C TYR A 74 -5.38 11.02 -8.05
N LEU A 75 -6.30 10.52 -8.88
CA LEU A 75 -6.77 9.15 -8.82
C LEU A 75 -5.61 8.16 -9.07
N SER A 76 -4.81 8.43 -10.10
CA SER A 76 -3.70 7.57 -10.50
C SER A 76 -2.62 7.50 -9.43
N VAL A 77 -2.22 8.64 -8.86
CA VAL A 77 -1.25 8.71 -7.76
C VAL A 77 -1.76 7.93 -6.55
N GLN A 78 -3.02 8.14 -6.17
CA GLN A 78 -3.59 7.48 -5.01
C GLN A 78 -3.69 5.96 -5.19
N LEU A 79 -4.15 5.49 -6.35
CA LEU A 79 -4.19 4.07 -6.67
C LEU A 79 -2.79 3.46 -6.72
N LEU A 80 -1.82 4.14 -7.33
CA LEU A 80 -0.44 3.66 -7.40
C LEU A 80 0.14 3.42 -6.01
N ILE A 81 -0.04 4.36 -5.09
CA ILE A 81 0.46 4.27 -3.71
C ILE A 81 -0.25 3.13 -2.97
N MET A 82 -1.59 3.13 -2.95
CA MET A 82 -2.34 2.16 -2.14
C MET A 82 -2.23 0.74 -2.68
N LEU A 83 -2.27 0.54 -4.01
CA LEU A 83 -2.12 -0.79 -4.61
C LEU A 83 -0.72 -1.35 -4.41
N SER A 84 0.33 -0.53 -4.58
CA SER A 84 1.70 -0.97 -4.37
C SER A 84 1.91 -1.39 -2.92
N ALA A 85 1.52 -0.53 -1.96
CA ALA A 85 1.65 -0.84 -0.54
C ALA A 85 0.82 -2.07 -0.14
N SER A 86 -0.41 -2.21 -0.63
CA SER A 86 -1.25 -3.39 -0.35
C SER A 86 -0.65 -4.68 -0.92
N ASN A 87 -0.14 -4.66 -2.15
CA ASN A 87 0.43 -5.85 -2.77
C ASN A 87 1.73 -6.28 -2.09
N THR A 88 2.55 -5.29 -1.72
CA THR A 88 3.78 -5.51 -0.95
C THR A 88 3.48 -6.09 0.43
N ASN A 89 2.47 -5.60 1.14
CA ASN A 89 2.05 -6.15 2.43
C ASN A 89 1.53 -7.59 2.34
N GLU A 90 0.75 -7.89 1.30
CA GLU A 90 0.27 -9.25 1.07
C GLU A 90 1.41 -10.22 0.73
N LEU A 91 2.37 -9.78 -0.09
CA LEU A 91 3.54 -10.56 -0.42
C LEU A 91 4.40 -10.82 0.81
N GLU A 92 4.63 -9.80 1.66
CA GLU A 92 5.34 -9.96 2.93
C GLU A 92 4.68 -11.02 3.80
N ASN A 93 3.35 -10.95 3.97
CA ASN A 93 2.62 -11.92 4.77
C ASN A 93 2.72 -13.35 4.21
N LYS A 94 2.66 -13.52 2.88
CA LYS A 94 2.86 -14.83 2.22
C LYS A 94 4.27 -15.38 2.43
N VAL A 95 5.29 -14.53 2.25
CA VAL A 95 6.69 -14.92 2.43
C VAL A 95 6.96 -15.24 3.90
N LYS A 96 6.47 -14.42 4.83
CA LYS A 96 6.55 -14.66 6.28
C LYS A 96 5.93 -16.01 6.66
N CYS A 97 4.74 -16.32 6.13
CA CYS A 97 4.08 -17.61 6.34
C CYS A 97 4.88 -18.77 5.76
N PHE A 98 5.39 -18.64 4.52
CA PHE A 98 6.24 -19.65 3.89
C PHE A 98 7.50 -19.95 4.72
N ILE A 99 8.18 -18.91 5.20
CA ILE A 99 9.40 -19.10 6.01
C ILE A 99 9.08 -19.69 7.39
N LEU A 100 7.97 -19.31 8.02
CA LEU A 100 7.51 -19.93 9.28
C LEU A 100 7.19 -21.42 9.13
N CYS A 101 6.70 -21.84 7.96
CA CYS A 101 6.41 -23.23 7.63
C CYS A 101 7.65 -24.03 7.20
N LEU A 102 8.79 -23.38 6.98
CA LEU A 102 10.02 -24.05 6.55
C LEU A 102 10.55 -24.92 7.71
N PRO A 103 10.99 -26.19 7.47
CA PRO A 103 11.51 -27.10 8.51
C PRO A 103 12.84 -26.66 9.18
N CYS A 104 13.18 -25.38 9.14
CA CYS A 104 14.49 -24.84 9.49
C CYS A 104 14.68 -24.55 10.99
N SER A 105 13.69 -24.83 11.83
CA SER A 105 13.77 -24.54 13.27
C SER A 105 14.93 -25.27 13.97
N ASN A 106 15.42 -26.40 13.44
CA ASN A 106 16.30 -27.30 14.20
C ASN A 106 17.67 -27.62 13.57
N SER A 107 18.01 -27.13 12.37
CA SER A 107 19.22 -27.61 11.64
C SER A 107 20.37 -26.60 11.55
N SER A 108 20.16 -25.32 11.89
CA SER A 108 21.22 -24.32 11.75
C SER A 108 22.28 -24.45 12.87
N LYS A 109 23.55 -24.52 12.47
CA LYS A 109 24.73 -24.59 13.34
C LYS A 109 25.01 -23.29 14.14
N ASP A 110 24.23 -22.23 13.92
CA ASP A 110 24.47 -20.91 14.54
C ASP A 110 23.18 -20.34 15.18
N PRO A 111 22.97 -20.59 16.49
CA PRO A 111 21.75 -20.17 17.18
C PRO A 111 21.56 -18.64 17.23
N LYS A 112 22.63 -17.85 17.07
CA LYS A 112 22.54 -16.38 17.05
C LYS A 112 21.85 -15.85 15.79
N LYS A 113 22.07 -16.50 14.64
CA LYS A 113 21.41 -16.15 13.38
C LYS A 113 19.92 -16.47 13.42
N ILE A 114 19.56 -17.63 13.98
CA ILE A 114 18.16 -18.03 14.20
C ILE A 114 17.44 -17.01 15.11
N PHE A 115 18.10 -16.56 16.20
CA PHE A 115 17.50 -15.60 17.11
C PHE A 115 17.28 -14.22 16.48
N LYS A 116 18.26 -13.69 15.73
CA LYS A 116 18.08 -12.45 14.94
C LYS A 116 16.95 -12.61 13.92
N PHE A 117 16.86 -13.76 13.27
CA PHE A 117 15.82 -14.06 12.31
C PHE A 117 14.42 -14.08 12.93
N LYS A 118 14.27 -14.76 14.08
CA LYS A 118 13.02 -14.76 14.84
C LYS A 118 12.58 -13.35 15.24
N LYS A 119 13.53 -12.44 15.48
CA LYS A 119 13.24 -11.02 15.74
C LYS A 119 12.69 -10.28 14.51
N TYR A 120 13.15 -10.61 13.30
CA TYR A 120 12.61 -10.03 12.06
C TYR A 120 11.21 -10.58 11.74
N LEU A 121 10.99 -11.88 11.97
CA LEU A 121 9.67 -12.51 11.82
C LEU A 121 8.65 -12.01 12.85
N ASN A 122 9.07 -11.78 14.09
CA ASN A 122 8.18 -11.28 15.15
C ASN A 122 7.84 -9.79 14.98
N HIS A 123 8.52 -9.07 14.09
CA HIS A 123 8.18 -7.68 13.80
C HIS A 123 7.19 -7.65 12.63
N ASP A 124 6.17 -6.82 12.74
CA ASP A 124 5.26 -6.56 11.62
C ASP A 124 5.96 -5.63 10.64
N ASN A 125 6.52 -6.21 9.56
CA ASN A 125 7.21 -5.46 8.52
C ASN A 125 6.21 -5.01 7.45
N CYS A 126 5.13 -4.36 7.88
CA CYS A 126 4.06 -3.88 7.00
C CYS A 126 4.25 -2.40 6.68
N LEU A 127 3.95 -2.01 5.45
CA LEU A 127 3.79 -0.61 5.04
C LEU A 127 2.47 -0.08 5.59
N THR A 128 2.55 1.01 6.33
CA THR A 128 1.41 1.62 7.03
C THR A 128 1.21 3.07 6.59
N LEU A 129 -0.01 3.54 6.77
CA LEU A 129 -0.39 4.95 6.68
C LEU A 129 -0.32 5.56 8.07
N TRP A 130 0.76 6.30 8.34
CA TRP A 130 1.10 6.90 9.64
C TRP A 130 1.01 5.89 10.80
N LYS A 131 1.29 4.60 10.64
CA LYS A 131 1.00 3.54 11.66
C LYS A 131 -0.47 3.47 12.12
N VAL A 132 -1.39 4.25 11.56
CA VAL A 132 -2.82 4.27 11.90
C VAL A 132 -3.55 3.15 11.17
N TYR A 133 -3.18 2.92 9.90
CA TYR A 133 -3.76 1.87 9.07
C TYR A 133 -2.68 1.06 8.36
N VAL A 134 -2.77 -0.27 8.42
CA VAL A 134 -2.05 -1.15 7.50
C VAL A 134 -2.69 -1.02 6.13
N VAL A 135 -1.88 -0.81 5.09
CA VAL A 135 -2.43 -0.70 3.74
C VAL A 135 -2.82 -2.09 3.24
N ASP A 136 -4.11 -2.34 3.09
CA ASP A 136 -4.66 -3.61 2.60
C ASP A 136 -5.64 -3.38 1.44
N ARG A 137 -6.07 -4.49 0.81
CA ARG A 137 -7.03 -4.44 -0.30
C ARG A 137 -8.37 -3.84 0.14
N SER A 138 -8.76 -4.06 1.38
CA SER A 138 -9.99 -3.53 1.96
C SER A 138 -9.99 -2.01 2.01
N LEU A 139 -8.86 -1.41 2.39
CA LEU A 139 -8.69 0.04 2.43
C LEU A 139 -8.76 0.65 1.03
N VAL A 140 -8.15 0.00 0.02
CA VAL A 140 -8.25 0.43 -1.38
C VAL A 140 -9.72 0.45 -1.83
N ILE A 141 -10.43 -0.66 -1.63
CA ILE A 141 -11.84 -0.80 -2.01
C ILE A 141 -12.72 0.22 -1.28
N THR A 142 -12.48 0.41 0.02
CA THR A 142 -13.19 1.39 0.84
C THR A 142 -12.96 2.82 0.33
N SER A 143 -11.74 3.15 -0.07
CA SER A 143 -11.41 4.47 -0.61
C SER A 143 -12.16 4.77 -1.92
N ILE A 144 -12.26 3.76 -2.81
CA ILE A 144 -13.00 3.87 -4.09
C ILE A 144 -14.50 3.95 -3.83
N GLY A 145 -15.03 3.10 -2.94
CA GLY A 145 -16.43 3.12 -2.56
C GLY A 145 -16.84 4.46 -1.95
N THR A 146 -15.99 5.01 -1.09
CA THR A 146 -16.19 6.34 -0.48
C THR A 146 -16.25 7.43 -1.55
N LEU A 147 -15.33 7.41 -2.52
CA LEU A 147 -15.32 8.36 -3.64
C LEU A 147 -16.62 8.27 -4.46
N LEU A 148 -17.09 7.05 -4.76
CA LEU A 148 -18.33 6.82 -5.51
C LEU A 148 -19.56 7.30 -4.72
N THR A 149 -19.67 6.93 -3.44
CA THR A 149 -20.80 7.32 -2.58
C THR A 149 -20.89 8.83 -2.44
N TYR A 150 -19.79 9.51 -2.15
CA TYR A 150 -19.78 10.96 -2.07
C TYR A 150 -20.00 11.62 -3.44
N GLY A 151 -19.48 11.04 -4.54
CA GLY A 151 -19.76 11.52 -5.89
C GLY A 151 -21.26 11.48 -6.23
N ILE A 152 -21.95 10.39 -5.89
CA ILE A 152 -23.41 10.27 -6.05
C ILE A 152 -24.13 11.29 -5.16
N LEU A 153 -23.71 11.44 -3.91
CA LEU A 153 -24.32 12.38 -2.96
C LEU A 153 -24.21 13.83 -3.47
N ILE A 154 -23.04 14.21 -3.99
CA ILE A 154 -22.80 15.53 -4.58
C ILE A 154 -23.68 15.71 -5.82
N GLY A 155 -23.68 14.76 -6.75
CA GLY A 155 -24.47 14.85 -7.98
C GLY A 155 -25.99 14.87 -7.75
N THR A 156 -26.46 14.26 -6.66
CA THR A 156 -27.89 14.25 -6.31
C THR A 156 -28.32 15.50 -5.54
N LEU A 157 -27.48 16.04 -4.65
CA LEU A 157 -27.84 17.21 -3.83
C LEU A 157 -27.82 18.53 -4.60
N GLY A 158 -26.89 18.74 -5.54
CA GLY A 158 -26.79 20.03 -6.22
C GLY A 158 -27.73 20.19 -7.42
N LYS A 159 -28.65 19.26 -7.65
CA LYS A 159 -29.74 19.44 -8.64
C LYS A 159 -30.82 20.44 -8.19
N ASN A 160 -30.83 20.81 -6.90
CA ASN A 160 -31.86 21.66 -6.29
C ASN A 160 -31.37 23.06 -5.89
N CYS A 161 -30.19 23.49 -6.36
CA CYS A 161 -29.68 24.85 -6.17
C CYS A 161 -29.71 25.62 -7.49
#